data_AF-A0A1V1NT61-F1
#
_entry.id   AF-A0A1V1NT61-F1
#
_cell.length_a   1.000
_cell.length_b   1.000
_cell.length_c   1.000
_cell.angle_alpha   90.00
_cell.angle_beta   90.00
_cell.angle_gamma   90.00
#
_symmetry.space_group_name_H-M   'P 1'
#
loop_
_entity.id
_entity.type
_entity.pdbx_description
1 polymer ?
#
loop_
_entity_poly.entity_id
_entity_poly.type
_entity_poly.pdbx_seq_one_letter_code
_entity_poly.pdbx_strand_id
1 'polypeptide(L)'
;MKLWINDNNSITAKVERKDGNYFANGSIFLQAETNKSLPESRIECVSNDDAINIYSKTLISTETLDNINKKWSDDLLTIYGLYEHNDQYAWVGPIKIKRQVKYTAGNLLVAIYPKEAVHANASWKYEIPGQQNVWSPWYKSGDEVAGIKEGLVRISFSDISNRWMTPKDKYVHIKNGELTMTEELYISKLSSIHGIIVPQEAIDAGATWSAWNTTINKPTGPYHSGSTITGFPPGETTVEFLPIPGWSASPSVQTIVVKANEATIVTGLYCKDKPYKPQNVVATQGMYVDKVVITWDKVSCINRYNIYRSTLSTPKPEDLIVKNYALNRFEDKDSAPGKEYFYRIQAVNEKQ
;
A
#
# COMPACT_ATOMS: atom_id res chain seq x y z
N MET A 1 17.18 17.83 52.24
CA MET A 1 16.42 18.90 51.57
C MET A 1 15.36 18.25 50.69
N LYS A 2 14.18 18.85 50.63
CA LYS A 2 13.12 18.53 49.65
C LYS A 2 12.83 19.78 48.83
N LEU A 3 12.46 19.61 47.56
CA LEU A 3 12.23 20.71 46.62
C LEU A 3 10.93 20.46 45.85
N TRP A 4 10.15 21.52 45.65
CA TRP A 4 8.92 21.53 44.85
C TRP A 4 8.98 22.67 43.84
N ILE A 5 8.36 22.46 42.68
CA ILE A 5 8.15 23.50 41.66
C ILE A 5 6.72 24.00 41.84
N ASN A 6 6.57 25.31 42.01
CA ASN A 6 5.28 25.96 42.22
C ASN A 6 4.61 26.30 40.86
N ASP A 7 3.30 26.51 40.84
CA ASP A 7 2.53 26.82 39.62
C ASP A 7 2.99 28.10 38.90
N ASN A 8 3.57 29.04 39.63
CA ASN A 8 4.14 30.29 39.11
C ASN A 8 5.60 30.13 38.61
N ASN A 9 6.09 28.91 38.43
CA ASN A 9 7.45 28.57 38.01
C ASN A 9 8.56 29.00 39.00
N SER A 10 8.22 29.30 40.27
CA SER A 10 9.20 29.44 41.36
C SER A 10 9.49 28.09 42.03
N ILE A 11 10.49 28.04 42.92
CA ILE A 11 10.80 26.84 43.70
C ILE A 11 10.54 27.06 45.19
N THR A 12 10.05 26.00 45.83
CA THR A 12 9.96 25.90 47.29
C THR A 12 10.92 24.82 47.76
N ALA A 13 11.82 25.13 48.69
CA ALA A 13 12.73 24.17 49.31
C ALA A 13 12.49 24.06 50.81
N LYS A 14 12.43 22.84 51.33
CA LYS A 14 12.45 22.57 52.77
C LYS A 14 13.79 21.95 53.15
N VAL A 15 14.52 22.62 54.04
CA VAL A 15 15.80 22.16 54.59
C VAL A 15 15.57 21.70 56.03
N GLU A 16 15.99 20.49 56.37
CA GLU A 16 15.71 19.85 57.67
C GLU A 16 17.00 19.24 58.22
N ARG A 17 17.21 19.36 59.53
CA ARG A 17 18.27 18.62 60.22
C ARG A 17 17.90 17.15 60.35
N LYS A 18 18.79 16.26 59.92
CA LYS A 18 18.56 14.81 59.95
C LYS A 18 18.50 14.24 61.37
N ASP A 19 19.20 14.86 62.31
CA ASP A 19 19.27 14.45 63.71
C ASP A 19 18.09 14.97 64.55
N GLY A 20 17.17 15.76 63.97
CA GLY A 20 16.01 16.31 64.67
C GLY A 20 16.35 17.45 65.64
N ASN A 21 17.63 17.83 65.77
CA ASN A 21 18.06 18.97 66.56
C ASN A 21 17.68 20.29 65.89
N TYR A 22 17.67 21.37 66.67
CA TYR A 22 17.45 22.72 66.14
C TYR A 22 18.69 23.25 65.40
N PHE A 23 18.46 24.14 64.43
CA PHE A 23 19.54 24.96 63.89
C PHE A 23 20.05 25.93 64.97
N ALA A 24 21.36 26.07 65.12
CA ALA A 24 21.94 27.17 65.89
C ALA A 24 21.67 28.51 65.18
N ASN A 25 21.86 29.65 65.85
CA ASN A 25 21.56 30.98 65.32
C ASN A 25 22.41 31.32 64.08
N GLY A 26 21.91 30.95 62.90
CA GLY A 26 22.61 31.01 61.63
C GLY A 26 21.61 31.10 60.47
N SER A 27 22.13 31.30 59.27
CA SER A 27 21.33 31.58 58.08
C SER A 27 21.31 30.36 57.16
N ILE A 28 20.16 30.14 56.49
CA ILE A 28 20.02 29.10 55.46
C ILE A 28 19.70 29.78 54.14
N PHE A 29 20.45 29.45 53.09
CA PHE A 29 20.31 29.96 51.73
C PHE A 29 20.12 28.82 50.73
N LEU A 30 19.54 29.14 49.57
CA LEU A 30 19.62 28.29 48.39
C LEU A 30 20.69 28.81 47.44
N GLN A 31 21.37 27.91 46.73
CA GLN A 31 22.42 28.23 45.80
C GLN A 31 22.33 27.39 44.53
N ALA A 32 22.49 28.04 43.38
CA ALA A 32 22.51 27.40 42.07
C ALA A 32 23.94 27.03 41.66
N GLU A 33 24.10 25.90 40.96
CA GLU A 33 25.30 25.41 40.25
C GLU A 33 26.58 25.15 41.05
N THR A 34 26.75 25.74 42.23
CA THR A 34 28.00 25.67 42.97
C THR A 34 27.77 25.41 44.46
N ASN A 35 28.66 24.62 45.05
CA ASN A 35 28.77 24.38 46.49
C ASN A 35 29.93 25.20 47.10
N LYS A 36 30.28 26.33 46.47
CA LYS A 36 31.29 27.28 46.98
C LYS A 36 30.63 28.36 47.84
N SER A 37 31.33 28.79 48.89
CA SER A 37 30.85 29.76 49.88
C SER A 37 30.70 31.21 49.39
N LEU A 38 31.07 31.52 48.14
CA LEU A 38 30.96 32.88 47.59
C LEU A 38 29.53 33.16 47.09
N PRO A 39 29.01 34.39 47.28
CA PRO A 39 27.62 34.74 47.01
C PRO A 39 27.23 34.77 45.51
N GLU A 40 28.13 34.45 44.59
CA GLU A 40 27.96 34.62 43.14
C GLU A 40 26.79 33.83 42.52
N SER A 41 26.13 32.94 43.28
CA SER A 41 25.00 32.13 42.76
C SER A 41 23.91 31.88 43.80
N ARG A 42 23.79 32.73 44.83
CA ARG A 42 22.70 32.65 45.81
C ARG A 42 21.37 32.93 45.12
N ILE A 43 20.34 32.17 45.50
CA ILE A 43 18.97 32.35 45.02
C ILE A 43 18.24 33.17 46.08
N GLU A 44 17.71 34.32 45.67
CA GLU A 44 16.91 35.16 46.54
C GLU A 44 15.64 34.43 46.97
N CYS A 45 15.42 34.35 48.28
CA CYS A 45 14.33 33.59 48.88
C CYS A 45 13.66 34.36 50.00
N VAL A 46 12.34 34.19 50.14
CA VAL A 46 11.61 34.53 51.36
C VAL A 46 11.48 33.28 52.24
N SER A 47 11.57 33.46 53.56
CA SER A 47 11.26 32.40 54.52
C SER A 47 9.94 32.70 55.22
N ASN A 48 9.11 31.67 55.38
CA ASN A 48 7.84 31.78 56.10
C ASN A 48 8.01 31.52 57.61
N ASP A 49 9.25 31.44 58.10
CA ASP A 49 9.57 30.96 59.44
C ASP A 49 10.69 31.83 60.04
N ASP A 50 10.29 32.84 60.82
CA ASP A 50 11.18 33.74 61.56
C ASP A 50 11.47 33.23 62.99
N ALA A 51 10.99 32.03 63.32
CA ALA A 51 11.14 31.44 64.63
C ALA A 51 12.60 30.97 64.89
N ILE A 52 13.11 31.34 66.06
CA ILE A 52 14.36 30.80 66.62
C ILE A 52 14.05 29.38 67.14
N ASN A 53 15.01 28.45 67.03
CA ASN A 53 14.87 27.03 67.43
C ASN A 53 13.94 26.17 66.53
N ILE A 54 14.08 26.29 65.21
CA ILE A 54 13.43 25.38 64.25
C ILE A 54 14.42 24.28 63.82
N TYR A 55 13.91 23.06 63.62
CA TYR A 55 14.70 21.93 63.05
C TYR A 55 14.54 21.85 61.52
N SER A 56 13.61 22.64 60.96
CA SER A 56 13.37 22.76 59.53
C SER A 56 13.10 24.20 59.14
N LYS A 57 13.59 24.64 57.98
CA LYS A 57 13.26 25.94 57.37
C LYS A 57 12.75 25.76 55.96
N THR A 58 11.71 26.51 55.59
CA THR A 58 11.16 26.55 54.24
C THR A 58 11.56 27.85 53.57
N LEU A 59 12.14 27.75 52.37
CA LEU A 59 12.59 28.85 51.53
C LEU A 59 11.78 28.83 50.23
N ILE A 60 11.23 29.96 49.83
CA ILE A 60 10.51 30.14 48.56
C ILE A 60 11.29 31.14 47.73
N SER A 61 11.68 30.76 46.51
CA SER A 61 12.41 31.68 45.63
C SER A 61 11.54 32.87 45.24
N THR A 62 12.12 34.07 45.24
CA THR A 62 11.45 35.29 44.76
C THR A 62 11.48 35.39 43.24
N GLU A 63 12.35 34.61 42.60
CA GLU A 63 12.51 34.53 41.15
C GLU A 63 11.94 33.21 40.60
N THR A 64 11.59 33.22 39.30
CA THR A 64 11.20 32.01 38.55
C THR A 64 12.44 31.21 38.14
N LEU A 65 12.26 29.92 37.86
CA LEU A 65 13.30 29.01 37.35
C LEU A 65 13.99 29.50 36.06
N ASP A 66 13.33 30.36 35.28
CA ASP A 66 13.92 30.97 34.08
C ASP A 66 14.91 32.10 34.41
N ASN A 67 14.71 32.77 35.55
CA ASN A 67 15.55 33.86 36.02
C ASN A 67 16.66 33.36 36.95
N ILE A 68 16.40 32.27 37.68
CA ILE A 68 17.40 31.56 38.48
C ILE A 68 18.45 30.97 37.53
N ASN A 69 19.55 31.69 37.40
CA ASN A 69 20.66 31.41 36.49
C ASN A 69 20.26 31.39 35.00
N LYS A 70 20.64 32.45 34.27
CA LYS A 70 20.34 32.65 32.85
C LYS A 70 20.92 31.58 31.91
N LYS A 71 21.78 30.67 32.39
CA LYS A 71 22.40 29.60 31.60
C LYS A 71 22.27 28.26 32.31
N TRP A 72 21.20 27.53 31.99
CA TRP A 72 21.09 26.11 32.31
C TRP A 72 22.13 25.35 31.48
N SER A 73 23.05 24.64 32.13
CA SER A 73 24.04 23.81 31.43
C SER A 73 23.42 22.45 31.18
N ASP A 74 23.40 21.99 29.93
CA ASP A 74 22.79 20.72 29.50
C ASP A 74 21.32 20.53 29.96
N ASP A 75 20.54 21.61 29.96
CA ASP A 75 19.15 21.64 30.47
C ASP A 75 19.01 21.19 31.93
N LEU A 76 20.09 21.29 32.71
CA LEU A 76 20.12 20.96 34.14
C LEU A 76 20.40 22.21 34.97
N LEU A 77 19.68 22.32 36.09
CA LEU A 77 19.92 23.28 37.16
C LEU A 77 20.17 22.51 38.45
N THR A 78 21.31 22.75 39.08
CA THR A 78 21.72 22.10 40.31
C THR A 78 21.47 23.02 41.50
N ILE A 79 20.65 22.59 42.46
CA ILE A 79 20.29 23.38 43.65
C ILE A 79 20.92 22.77 44.91
N TYR A 80 21.60 23.61 45.68
CA TYR A 80 22.15 23.30 46.99
C TYR A 80 21.45 24.14 48.06
N GLY A 81 21.32 23.58 49.27
CA GLY A 81 21.02 24.35 50.48
C GLY A 81 22.32 24.56 51.27
N LEU A 82 22.55 25.79 51.72
CA LEU A 82 23.72 26.22 52.49
C LEU A 82 23.28 26.72 53.85
N TYR A 83 23.82 26.15 54.93
CA TYR A 83 23.68 26.65 56.29
C TYR A 83 24.99 27.32 56.74
N GLU A 84 24.91 28.55 57.24
CA GLU A 84 26.05 29.36 57.70
C GLU A 84 25.88 29.74 59.17
N HIS A 85 26.88 29.45 60.00
CA HIS A 85 26.89 29.82 61.43
C HIS A 85 28.32 30.06 61.92
N ASN A 86 28.63 31.26 62.44
CA ASN A 86 29.95 31.62 63.01
C ASN A 86 31.13 31.16 62.13
N ASP A 87 31.13 31.55 60.84
CA ASP A 87 32.14 31.21 59.84
C ASP A 87 32.27 29.70 59.52
N GLN A 88 31.34 28.87 59.98
CA GLN A 88 31.20 27.47 59.59
C GLN A 88 30.06 27.28 58.59
N TYR A 89 30.22 26.29 57.71
CA TYR A 89 29.30 26.01 56.60
C TYR A 89 28.90 24.54 56.57
N ALA A 90 27.62 24.27 56.32
CA ALA A 90 27.11 22.94 56.03
C ALA A 90 26.23 22.95 54.78
N TRP A 91 26.34 21.90 53.96
CA TRP A 91 25.65 21.79 52.68
C TRP A 91 24.63 20.65 52.68
N VAL A 92 23.54 20.82 51.93
CA VAL A 92 22.56 19.77 51.63
C VAL A 92 22.16 19.80 50.16
N GLY A 93 21.99 18.62 49.56
CA GLY A 93 21.79 18.47 48.12
C GLY A 93 22.98 17.76 47.46
N PRO A 94 23.15 17.86 46.13
CA PRO A 94 22.34 18.65 45.22
C PRO A 94 20.98 18.03 44.90
N ILE A 95 20.01 18.86 44.55
CA ILE A 95 18.82 18.45 43.79
C ILE A 95 19.00 18.97 42.36
N LYS A 96 18.92 18.09 41.38
CA LYS A 96 19.02 18.46 39.96
C LYS A 96 17.62 18.60 39.37
N ILE A 97 17.32 19.76 38.82
CA ILE A 97 16.11 20.04 38.03
C ILE A 97 16.49 19.89 36.56
N LYS A 98 15.75 19.08 35.81
CA LYS A 98 15.92 18.94 34.37
C LYS A 98 14.82 19.69 33.64
N ARG A 99 15.19 20.65 32.80
CA ARG A 99 14.28 21.30 31.86
C ARG A 99 13.96 20.29 30.76
N GLN A 100 12.68 20.10 30.48
CA GLN A 100 12.23 19.29 29.33
C GLN A 100 11.37 20.18 28.45
N VAL A 101 11.69 20.21 27.16
CA VAL A 101 10.82 20.85 26.17
C VAL A 101 9.53 20.04 26.12
N LYS A 102 8.44 20.62 26.62
CA LYS A 102 7.11 20.08 26.38
C LYS A 102 6.71 20.49 24.98
N TYR A 103 6.97 19.63 24.01
CA TYR A 103 6.39 19.79 22.69
C TYR A 103 4.86 19.77 22.82
N THR A 104 4.16 20.54 21.99
CA THR A 104 2.70 20.50 21.88
C THR A 104 2.27 20.12 20.47
N ALA A 105 3.24 19.73 19.64
CA ALA A 105 3.11 19.54 18.21
C ALA A 105 4.13 18.52 17.68
N GLY A 106 3.78 17.88 16.57
CA GLY A 106 4.65 17.02 15.77
C GLY A 106 4.72 17.50 14.32
N ASN A 107 5.32 16.66 13.48
CA ASN A 107 5.51 16.93 12.05
C ASN A 107 4.72 15.92 11.21
N LEU A 108 4.31 16.30 10.00
CA LEU A 108 3.61 15.44 9.05
C LEU A 108 4.26 15.52 7.67
N LEU A 109 4.48 14.36 7.06
CA LEU A 109 4.88 14.22 5.66
C LEU A 109 3.93 13.27 4.94
N VAL A 110 3.43 13.69 3.78
CA VAL A 110 2.53 12.89 2.94
C VAL A 110 3.18 12.60 1.59
N ALA A 111 3.36 11.33 1.27
CA ALA A 111 3.86 10.87 -0.02
C ALA A 111 2.71 10.49 -0.96
N ILE A 112 2.58 11.18 -2.09
CA ILE A 112 1.57 10.90 -3.11
C ILE A 112 2.17 10.08 -4.25
N TYR A 113 1.46 9.05 -4.66
CA TYR A 113 1.78 8.17 -5.78
C TYR A 113 0.61 8.06 -6.77
N PRO A 114 0.87 7.69 -8.04
CA PRO A 114 2.20 7.54 -8.64
C PRO A 114 2.82 8.91 -9.00
N LYS A 115 4.09 8.94 -9.45
CA LYS A 115 4.80 10.19 -9.78
C LYS A 115 4.09 11.01 -10.88
N GLU A 116 3.32 10.36 -11.74
CA GLU A 116 2.54 11.00 -12.80
C GLU A 116 1.38 11.82 -12.22
N ALA A 117 0.79 11.39 -11.09
CA ALA A 117 -0.18 12.20 -10.36
C ALA A 117 0.50 13.43 -9.74
N VAL A 118 1.72 13.27 -9.21
CA VAL A 118 2.55 14.39 -8.71
C VAL A 118 2.87 15.39 -9.83
N HIS A 119 3.25 14.91 -11.03
CA HIS A 119 3.46 15.76 -12.20
C HIS A 119 2.16 16.45 -12.68
N ALA A 120 1.00 15.83 -12.43
CA ALA A 120 -0.31 16.44 -12.66
C ALA A 120 -0.72 17.41 -11.54
N ASN A 121 0.21 17.78 -10.64
CA ASN A 121 0.01 18.66 -9.49
C ASN A 121 -0.96 18.10 -8.43
N ALA A 122 -0.98 16.78 -8.23
CA ALA A 122 -1.58 16.19 -7.03
C ALA A 122 -0.94 16.80 -5.77
N SER A 123 -1.78 17.21 -4.83
CA SER A 123 -1.38 17.90 -3.61
C SER A 123 -2.31 17.49 -2.47
N TRP A 124 -1.88 17.77 -1.25
CA TRP A 124 -2.62 17.42 -0.04
C TRP A 124 -2.73 18.63 0.88
N LYS A 125 -3.71 18.60 1.77
CA LYS A 125 -3.89 19.59 2.84
C LYS A 125 -4.45 18.90 4.07
N TYR A 126 -4.36 19.53 5.22
CA TYR A 126 -4.90 18.98 6.46
C TYR A 126 -5.83 19.96 7.17
N GLU A 127 -6.76 19.43 7.95
CA GLU A 127 -7.67 20.20 8.78
C GLU A 127 -6.93 20.69 10.03
N ILE A 128 -7.06 21.98 10.35
CA ILE A 128 -6.38 22.59 11.49
C ILE A 128 -6.92 21.98 12.79
N PRO A 129 -6.07 21.33 13.63
CA PRO A 129 -6.55 20.63 14.81
C PRO A 129 -7.32 21.55 15.77
N GLY A 130 -8.55 21.18 16.09
CA GLY A 130 -9.44 21.96 16.95
C GLY A 130 -10.27 23.03 16.22
N GLN A 131 -10.17 23.14 14.89
CA GLN A 131 -10.98 24.06 14.08
C GLN A 131 -11.68 23.29 12.95
N GLN A 132 -12.99 23.05 13.10
CA GLN A 132 -13.75 22.30 12.10
C GLN A 132 -13.81 23.03 10.75
N ASN A 133 -13.54 22.29 9.67
CA ASN A 133 -13.53 22.73 8.28
C ASN A 133 -12.59 23.91 7.97
N VAL A 134 -11.63 24.21 8.86
CA VAL A 134 -10.55 25.15 8.57
C VAL A 134 -9.36 24.35 8.08
N TRP A 135 -8.88 24.66 6.88
CA TRP A 135 -7.84 23.88 6.21
C TRP A 135 -6.54 24.65 6.10
N SER A 136 -5.43 23.93 6.13
CA SER A 136 -4.13 24.43 5.71
C SER A 136 -4.12 24.84 4.23
N PRO A 137 -3.08 25.55 3.77
CA PRO A 137 -2.71 25.59 2.36
C PRO A 137 -2.47 24.19 1.79
N TRP A 138 -2.40 24.10 0.46
CA TRP A 138 -2.01 22.88 -0.23
C TRP A 138 -0.48 22.70 -0.19
N TYR A 139 -0.06 21.48 0.11
CA TYR A 139 1.33 21.02 0.13
C TYR A 139 1.56 19.99 -0.97
N LYS A 140 2.79 19.93 -1.48
CA LYS A 140 3.22 18.97 -2.50
C LYS A 140 3.54 17.62 -1.88
N SER A 141 3.57 16.59 -2.72
CA SER A 141 4.06 15.27 -2.34
C SER A 141 5.47 15.36 -1.75
N GLY A 142 5.66 14.81 -0.55
CA GLY A 142 6.95 14.80 0.16
C GLY A 142 7.27 16.06 0.97
N ASP A 143 6.42 17.10 0.97
CA ASP A 143 6.60 18.25 1.85
C ASP A 143 6.45 17.82 3.33
N GLU A 144 7.36 18.29 4.18
CA GLU A 144 7.27 18.14 5.64
C GLU A 144 6.66 19.41 6.25
N VAL A 145 5.60 19.24 7.05
CA VAL A 145 4.94 20.31 7.79
C VAL A 145 5.18 20.12 9.27
N ALA A 146 5.89 21.07 9.89
CA ALA A 146 6.15 21.07 11.32
C ALA A 146 5.09 21.85 12.11
N GLY A 147 4.98 21.58 13.41
CA GLY A 147 4.15 22.37 14.32
C GLY A 147 2.66 22.02 14.30
N ILE A 148 2.30 20.81 13.85
CA ILE A 148 0.92 20.34 13.89
C ILE A 148 0.61 19.82 15.29
N LYS A 149 -0.41 20.41 15.93
CA LYS A 149 -0.84 20.01 17.29
C LYS A 149 -1.10 18.51 17.36
N GLU A 150 -0.65 17.90 18.47
CA GLU A 150 -0.87 16.48 18.76
C GLU A 150 -2.36 16.08 18.67
N GLY A 151 -2.64 14.92 18.09
CA GLY A 151 -3.98 14.36 17.98
C GLY A 151 -4.33 13.79 16.61
N LEU A 152 -5.61 13.48 16.43
CA LEU A 152 -6.15 12.99 15.16
C LEU A 152 -6.29 14.14 14.16
N VAL A 153 -5.70 13.98 12.98
CA VAL A 153 -5.69 14.98 11.90
C VAL A 153 -6.29 14.37 10.64
N ARG A 154 -7.22 15.10 10.02
CA ARG A 154 -7.82 14.76 8.74
C ARG A 154 -7.02 15.37 7.59
N ILE A 155 -6.70 14.57 6.60
CA ILE A 155 -5.98 14.93 5.37
C ILE A 155 -6.95 14.81 4.20
N SER A 156 -6.91 15.79 3.31
CA SER A 156 -7.68 15.81 2.06
C SER A 156 -6.75 16.02 0.88
N PHE A 157 -7.18 15.55 -0.29
CA PHE A 157 -6.37 15.43 -1.49
C PHE A 157 -6.97 16.26 -2.63
N SER A 158 -6.12 16.85 -3.48
CA SER A 158 -6.57 17.75 -4.54
C SER A 158 -7.31 17.00 -5.63
N ASP A 159 -8.39 17.59 -6.14
CA ASP A 159 -9.15 16.97 -7.21
C ASP A 159 -8.47 17.19 -8.57
N ILE A 160 -7.80 16.15 -9.07
CA ILE A 160 -7.25 16.09 -10.42
C ILE A 160 -8.03 15.08 -11.27
N SER A 161 -9.36 15.17 -11.14
CA SER A 161 -10.33 14.27 -11.76
C SER A 161 -10.32 14.25 -13.29
N ASN A 162 -9.61 15.13 -13.96
CA ASN A 162 -9.45 15.06 -15.42
C ASN A 162 -8.73 13.78 -15.88
N ARG A 163 -7.81 13.24 -15.07
CA ARG A 163 -7.02 12.03 -15.41
C ARG A 163 -6.94 11.01 -14.28
N TRP A 164 -7.41 11.34 -13.08
CA TRP A 164 -7.24 10.48 -11.90
C TRP A 164 -8.52 10.36 -11.09
N MET A 165 -8.66 9.29 -10.33
CA MET A 165 -9.64 9.19 -9.26
C MET A 165 -9.03 9.78 -8.00
N THR A 166 -9.67 10.81 -7.46
CA THR A 166 -9.22 11.52 -6.26
C THR A 166 -9.42 10.64 -5.02
N PRO A 167 -8.38 10.46 -4.19
CA PRO A 167 -8.49 9.69 -2.95
C PRO A 167 -9.54 10.26 -2.00
N LYS A 168 -10.12 9.40 -1.16
CA LYS A 168 -10.95 9.86 -0.04
C LYS A 168 -10.07 10.46 1.04
N ASP A 169 -10.67 11.28 1.90
CA ASP A 169 -9.96 11.84 3.05
C ASP A 169 -9.41 10.76 3.97
N LYS A 170 -8.23 11.01 4.53
CA LYS A 170 -7.49 10.10 5.40
C LYS A 170 -7.31 10.70 6.78
N TYR A 171 -7.23 9.86 7.81
CA TYR A 171 -7.01 10.29 9.19
C TYR A 171 -5.71 9.71 9.72
N VAL A 172 -4.87 10.54 10.35
CA VAL A 172 -3.59 10.16 10.96
C VAL A 172 -3.47 10.71 12.38
N HIS A 173 -2.72 10.03 13.25
CA HIS A 173 -2.44 10.52 14.60
C HIS A 173 -1.06 11.15 14.65
N ILE A 174 -1.01 12.45 14.91
CA ILE A 174 0.23 13.20 15.13
C ILE A 174 0.66 13.01 16.58
N LYS A 175 1.92 12.59 16.76
CA LYS A 175 2.55 12.41 18.06
C LYS A 175 3.52 13.55 18.35
N ASN A 176 3.70 13.81 19.64
CA ASN A 176 4.45 14.94 20.13
C ASN A 176 5.96 14.82 19.82
N GLY A 177 6.53 15.81 19.12
CA GLY A 177 7.95 15.81 18.73
C GLY A 177 8.36 14.73 17.73
N GLU A 178 7.42 13.99 17.14
CA GLU A 178 7.68 12.92 16.16
C GLU A 178 7.28 13.34 14.73
N LEU A 179 7.92 12.74 13.73
CA LEU A 179 7.51 12.82 12.33
C LEU A 179 6.51 11.69 12.02
N THR A 180 5.28 12.06 11.67
CA THR A 180 4.29 11.14 11.12
C THR A 180 4.43 11.08 9.60
N MET A 181 4.68 9.90 9.05
CA MET A 181 4.71 9.66 7.60
C MET A 181 3.47 8.89 7.16
N THR A 182 2.89 9.27 6.04
CA THR A 182 1.77 8.55 5.41
C THR A 182 1.87 8.67 3.90
N GLU A 183 1.29 7.71 3.19
CA GLU A 183 1.26 7.69 1.72
C GLU A 183 -0.17 7.63 1.19
N GLU A 184 -0.38 8.10 -0.05
CA GLU A 184 -1.67 8.04 -0.72
C GLU A 184 -1.53 7.74 -2.23
N LEU A 185 -2.52 7.04 -2.79
CA LEU A 185 -2.54 6.59 -4.17
C LEU A 185 -3.67 7.26 -4.99
N TYR A 186 -3.29 8.06 -5.98
CA TYR A 186 -4.18 8.48 -7.06
C TYR A 186 -4.25 7.39 -8.13
N ILE A 187 -5.47 7.00 -8.50
CA ILE A 187 -5.70 5.93 -9.48
C ILE A 187 -5.95 6.56 -10.86
N SER A 188 -5.17 6.19 -11.88
CA SER A 188 -5.33 6.76 -13.22
C SER A 188 -6.67 6.35 -13.86
N LYS A 189 -7.38 7.32 -14.43
CA LYS A 189 -8.54 7.12 -15.32
C LYS A 189 -8.14 6.62 -16.72
N LEU A 190 -6.85 6.67 -17.04
CA LEU A 190 -6.28 6.22 -18.31
C LEU A 190 -5.55 4.89 -18.12
N SER A 191 -6.29 3.85 -17.74
CA SER A 191 -5.79 2.47 -17.86
C SER A 191 -6.18 1.91 -19.24
N SER A 192 -5.49 0.85 -19.67
CA SER A 192 -5.64 0.34 -21.03
C SER A 192 -5.87 -1.17 -21.11
N ILE A 193 -6.55 -1.57 -22.18
CA ILE A 193 -6.77 -2.97 -22.55
C ILE A 193 -6.03 -3.22 -23.87
N HIS A 194 -5.23 -4.27 -23.92
CA HIS A 194 -4.56 -4.76 -25.11
C HIS A 194 -5.18 -6.09 -25.53
N GLY A 195 -5.91 -6.09 -26.65
CA GLY A 195 -6.63 -7.27 -27.12
C GLY A 195 -5.85 -8.05 -28.17
N ILE A 196 -5.70 -9.34 -27.95
CA ILE A 196 -5.06 -10.29 -28.88
C ILE A 196 -6.12 -11.27 -29.36
N ILE A 197 -6.16 -11.52 -30.66
CA ILE A 197 -7.03 -12.53 -31.27
C ILE A 197 -6.16 -13.65 -31.85
N VAL A 198 -6.58 -14.89 -31.64
CA VAL A 198 -5.97 -16.07 -32.24
C VAL A 198 -7.06 -17.01 -32.77
N PRO A 199 -6.81 -17.78 -33.84
CA PRO A 199 -5.56 -17.86 -34.60
C PRO A 199 -5.44 -16.77 -35.69
N GLN A 200 -4.33 -16.75 -36.42
CA GLN A 200 -4.06 -15.75 -37.47
C GLN A 200 -5.15 -15.73 -38.56
N GLU A 201 -5.70 -16.89 -38.92
CA GLU A 201 -6.75 -16.98 -39.94
C GLU A 201 -8.06 -16.31 -39.49
N ALA A 202 -8.30 -16.18 -38.19
CA ALA A 202 -9.42 -15.40 -37.68
C ALA A 202 -9.14 -13.90 -37.79
N ILE A 203 -7.89 -13.47 -37.56
CA ILE A 203 -7.46 -12.08 -37.82
C ILE A 203 -7.63 -11.75 -39.30
N ASP A 204 -7.16 -12.62 -40.19
CA ASP A 204 -7.25 -12.44 -41.65
C ASP A 204 -8.71 -12.43 -42.14
N ALA A 205 -9.61 -13.13 -41.43
CA ALA A 205 -11.04 -13.12 -41.67
C ALA A 205 -11.77 -11.89 -41.07
N GLY A 206 -11.04 -10.96 -40.43
CA GLY A 206 -11.58 -9.70 -39.92
C GLY A 206 -12.13 -9.78 -38.49
N ALA A 207 -11.69 -10.74 -37.67
CA ALA A 207 -12.08 -10.81 -36.27
C ALA A 207 -11.69 -9.53 -35.52
N THR A 208 -12.60 -9.06 -34.67
CA THR A 208 -12.44 -7.85 -33.86
C THR A 208 -13.00 -8.06 -32.46
N TRP A 209 -12.61 -7.19 -31.54
CA TRP A 209 -13.07 -7.22 -30.16
C TRP A 209 -13.60 -5.85 -29.73
N SER A 210 -14.44 -5.84 -28.71
CA SER A 210 -14.97 -4.64 -28.08
C SER A 210 -14.80 -4.76 -26.57
N ALA A 211 -14.86 -3.66 -25.85
CA ALA A 211 -14.81 -3.66 -24.39
C ALA A 211 -15.84 -2.71 -23.81
N TRP A 212 -16.51 -3.15 -22.74
CA TRP A 212 -17.47 -2.34 -22.01
C TRP A 212 -16.74 -1.26 -21.22
N ASN A 213 -17.15 0.00 -21.37
CA ASN A 213 -16.60 1.09 -20.59
C ASN A 213 -17.63 1.54 -19.55
N THR A 214 -17.36 1.25 -18.27
CA THR A 214 -18.26 1.53 -17.14
C THR A 214 -18.41 3.03 -16.85
N THR A 215 -17.48 3.88 -17.31
CA THR A 215 -17.57 5.34 -17.10
C THR A 215 -18.60 5.97 -18.03
N ILE A 216 -18.68 5.51 -19.28
CA ILE A 216 -19.60 6.02 -20.32
C ILE A 216 -20.79 5.08 -20.57
N ASN A 217 -20.86 3.97 -19.84
CA ASN A 217 -21.92 2.95 -19.88
C ASN A 217 -22.27 2.46 -21.30
N LYS A 218 -21.25 2.15 -22.11
CA LYS A 218 -21.41 1.64 -23.47
C LYS A 218 -20.21 0.78 -23.90
N PRO A 219 -20.38 -0.14 -24.86
CA PRO A 219 -19.25 -0.82 -25.48
C PRO A 219 -18.44 0.17 -26.32
N THR A 220 -17.15 -0.11 -26.43
CA THR A 220 -16.19 0.63 -27.24
C THR A 220 -15.51 -0.33 -28.20
N GLY A 221 -15.25 0.09 -29.43
CA GLY A 221 -14.79 -0.77 -30.53
C GLY A 221 -15.73 -0.68 -31.74
N PRO A 222 -15.60 -1.59 -32.72
CA PRO A 222 -14.71 -2.76 -32.74
C PRO A 222 -13.22 -2.39 -32.91
N TYR A 223 -12.35 -3.21 -32.36
CA TYR A 223 -10.90 -3.09 -32.39
C TYR A 223 -10.24 -4.30 -33.04
N HIS A 224 -9.16 -4.09 -33.79
CA HIS A 224 -8.38 -5.17 -34.37
C HIS A 224 -7.44 -5.81 -33.34
N SER A 225 -7.00 -7.04 -33.63
CA SER A 225 -5.96 -7.73 -32.84
C SER A 225 -4.69 -6.85 -32.71
N GLY A 226 -4.11 -6.81 -31.52
CA GLY A 226 -2.94 -5.99 -31.19
C GLY A 226 -3.24 -4.53 -30.84
N SER A 227 -4.51 -4.10 -30.87
CA SER A 227 -4.86 -2.73 -30.48
C SER A 227 -4.74 -2.53 -28.96
N THR A 228 -4.20 -1.38 -28.54
CA THR A 228 -4.21 -0.93 -27.14
C THR A 228 -5.15 0.26 -26.99
N ILE A 229 -6.19 0.11 -26.18
CA ILE A 229 -7.21 1.14 -25.99
C ILE A 229 -7.14 1.69 -24.58
N THR A 230 -7.01 3.01 -24.45
CA THR A 230 -6.93 3.73 -23.17
C THR A 230 -8.30 4.26 -22.74
N GLY A 231 -8.43 4.62 -21.47
CA GLY A 231 -9.62 5.30 -20.93
C GLY A 231 -10.61 4.39 -20.23
N PHE A 232 -10.14 3.23 -19.77
CA PHE A 232 -10.90 2.35 -18.89
C PHE A 232 -10.53 2.62 -17.43
N PRO A 233 -11.51 2.71 -16.52
CA PRO A 233 -11.21 2.76 -15.10
C PRO A 233 -10.68 1.39 -14.63
N PRO A 234 -9.76 1.36 -13.65
CA PRO A 234 -9.36 0.11 -13.01
C PRO A 234 -10.54 -0.59 -12.34
N GLY A 235 -10.55 -1.92 -12.38
CA GLY A 235 -11.63 -2.75 -11.87
C GLY A 235 -12.19 -3.72 -12.91
N GLU A 236 -13.27 -4.41 -12.55
CA GLU A 236 -13.89 -5.40 -13.42
C GLU A 236 -14.60 -4.76 -14.61
N THR A 237 -14.41 -5.34 -15.80
CA THR A 237 -15.18 -5.05 -17.00
C THR A 237 -15.28 -6.28 -17.89
N THR A 238 -16.06 -6.19 -18.96
CA THR A 238 -16.20 -7.24 -19.97
C THR A 238 -15.53 -6.85 -21.28
N VAL A 239 -14.89 -7.84 -21.91
CA VAL A 239 -14.36 -7.80 -23.27
C VAL A 239 -15.15 -8.80 -24.09
N GLU A 240 -15.68 -8.36 -25.23
CA GLU A 240 -16.43 -9.21 -26.15
C GLU A 240 -15.66 -9.36 -27.47
N PHE A 241 -15.38 -10.61 -27.83
CA PHE A 241 -14.84 -11.01 -29.13
C PHE A 241 -16.00 -11.25 -30.09
N LEU A 242 -16.16 -10.37 -31.08
CA LEU A 242 -17.34 -10.32 -31.94
C LEU A 242 -17.35 -11.50 -32.94
N PRO A 243 -18.48 -12.22 -33.09
CA PRO A 243 -18.54 -13.35 -34.01
C PRO A 243 -18.37 -12.88 -35.46
N ILE A 244 -17.76 -13.73 -36.29
CA ILE A 244 -17.59 -13.48 -37.73
C ILE A 244 -18.08 -14.70 -38.51
N PRO A 245 -18.51 -14.55 -39.78
CA PRO A 245 -19.03 -15.68 -40.56
C PRO A 245 -18.06 -16.88 -40.60
N GLY A 246 -18.51 -18.04 -40.13
CA GLY A 246 -17.73 -19.28 -40.13
C GLY A 246 -16.79 -19.44 -38.93
N TRP A 247 -16.80 -18.52 -37.96
CA TRP A 247 -16.02 -18.60 -36.74
C TRP A 247 -16.79 -18.13 -35.50
N SER A 248 -16.54 -18.83 -34.40
CA SER A 248 -17.11 -18.54 -33.08
C SER A 248 -15.99 -18.35 -32.05
N ALA A 249 -16.04 -17.28 -31.27
CA ALA A 249 -15.13 -17.07 -30.15
C ALA A 249 -15.63 -17.84 -28.92
N SER A 250 -14.71 -18.52 -28.22
CA SER A 250 -15.06 -19.32 -27.04
C SER A 250 -14.07 -19.06 -25.88
N PRO A 251 -14.50 -18.38 -24.80
CA PRO A 251 -15.76 -17.66 -24.66
C PRO A 251 -15.80 -16.38 -25.52
N SER A 252 -17.00 -16.01 -26.00
CA SER A 252 -17.20 -14.75 -26.75
C SER A 252 -17.15 -13.52 -25.85
N VAL A 253 -17.49 -13.65 -24.56
CA VAL A 253 -17.37 -12.59 -23.55
C VAL A 253 -16.45 -13.05 -22.43
N GLN A 254 -15.49 -12.22 -22.07
CA GLN A 254 -14.56 -12.45 -20.97
C GLN A 254 -14.67 -11.32 -19.95
N THR A 255 -14.82 -11.68 -18.67
CA THR A 255 -14.67 -10.72 -17.56
C THR A 255 -13.19 -10.59 -17.23
N ILE A 256 -12.67 -9.37 -17.25
CA ILE A 256 -11.28 -9.04 -16.92
C ILE A 256 -11.23 -7.99 -15.80
N VAL A 257 -10.10 -7.92 -15.11
CA VAL A 257 -9.80 -6.83 -14.17
C VAL A 257 -8.79 -5.90 -14.83
N VAL A 258 -9.23 -4.69 -15.18
CA VAL A 258 -8.34 -3.63 -15.67
C VAL A 258 -7.45 -3.19 -14.51
N LYS A 259 -6.15 -3.38 -14.66
CA LYS A 259 -5.18 -3.00 -13.63
C LYS A 259 -4.81 -1.53 -13.74
N ALA A 260 -4.50 -0.91 -12.60
CA ALA A 260 -4.01 0.45 -12.57
C ALA A 260 -2.57 0.52 -13.10
N ASN A 261 -2.27 1.54 -13.91
CA ASN A 261 -0.92 1.87 -14.39
C ASN A 261 -0.24 0.81 -15.29
N GLU A 262 -0.95 -0.24 -15.73
CA GLU A 262 -0.44 -1.19 -16.73
C GLU A 262 -1.53 -1.62 -17.72
N ALA A 263 -1.13 -2.03 -18.92
CA ALA A 263 -2.04 -2.55 -19.92
C ALA A 263 -2.50 -3.96 -19.53
N THR A 264 -3.81 -4.16 -19.46
CA THR A 264 -4.37 -5.49 -19.24
C THR A 264 -4.46 -6.23 -20.57
N ILE A 265 -3.72 -7.32 -20.70
CA ILE A 265 -3.73 -8.16 -21.91
C ILE A 265 -4.88 -9.16 -21.82
N VAL A 266 -5.70 -9.22 -22.86
CA VAL A 266 -6.80 -10.17 -23.01
C VAL A 266 -6.67 -10.90 -24.34
N THR A 267 -6.89 -12.22 -24.35
CA THR A 267 -6.75 -13.05 -25.56
C THR A 267 -8.06 -13.75 -25.89
N GLY A 268 -8.54 -13.57 -27.12
CA GLY A 268 -9.73 -14.24 -27.66
C GLY A 268 -9.35 -15.36 -28.59
N LEU A 269 -9.82 -16.57 -28.29
CA LEU A 269 -9.66 -17.74 -29.14
C LEU A 269 -10.89 -17.92 -30.03
N TYR A 270 -10.69 -17.82 -31.35
CA TYR A 270 -11.69 -18.12 -32.36
C TYR A 270 -11.53 -19.54 -32.89
N CYS A 271 -12.67 -20.20 -33.02
CA CYS A 271 -12.81 -21.56 -33.48
C CYS A 271 -13.64 -21.55 -34.75
N LYS A 272 -13.20 -22.23 -35.82
CA LYS A 272 -14.05 -22.38 -37.01
C LYS A 272 -15.29 -23.20 -36.68
N ASP A 273 -16.44 -22.76 -37.17
CA ASP A 273 -17.70 -23.51 -37.03
C ASP A 273 -17.59 -24.86 -37.72
N LYS A 274 -16.82 -24.93 -38.81
CA LYS A 274 -16.43 -26.19 -39.46
C LYS A 274 -14.96 -26.48 -39.18
N PRO A 275 -14.65 -27.56 -38.44
CA PRO A 275 -13.28 -27.94 -38.14
C PRO A 275 -12.46 -28.14 -39.40
N TYR A 276 -11.17 -27.84 -39.29
CA TYR A 276 -10.22 -28.25 -40.31
C TYR A 276 -10.17 -29.77 -40.40
N LYS A 277 -9.95 -30.29 -41.61
CA LYS A 277 -9.67 -31.71 -41.79
C LYS A 277 -8.39 -32.05 -41.01
N PRO A 278 -8.35 -33.20 -40.29
CA PRO A 278 -7.12 -33.69 -39.70
C PRO A 278 -6.01 -33.81 -40.77
N GLN A 279 -4.80 -33.39 -40.40
CA GLN A 279 -3.62 -33.46 -41.26
C GLN A 279 -2.68 -34.56 -40.78
N ASN A 280 -1.74 -34.97 -41.65
CA ASN A 280 -0.71 -35.96 -41.35
C ASN A 280 -1.27 -37.26 -40.75
N VAL A 281 -2.35 -37.76 -41.35
CA VAL A 281 -2.93 -39.06 -40.96
C VAL A 281 -2.00 -40.15 -41.45
N VAL A 282 -1.41 -40.90 -40.52
CA VAL A 282 -0.48 -42.01 -40.80
C VAL A 282 -0.98 -43.27 -40.11
N ALA A 283 -0.88 -44.41 -40.79
CA ALA A 283 -1.18 -45.73 -40.24
C ALA A 283 0.07 -46.62 -40.32
N THR A 284 0.28 -47.46 -39.32
CA THR A 284 1.40 -48.42 -39.32
C THR A 284 1.18 -49.52 -40.36
N GLN A 285 2.22 -49.87 -41.11
CA GLN A 285 2.15 -50.86 -42.18
C GLN A 285 2.88 -52.15 -41.77
N GLY A 286 2.13 -53.19 -41.39
CA GLY A 286 2.68 -54.51 -41.07
C GLY A 286 3.60 -54.56 -39.83
N MET A 287 3.67 -53.49 -39.03
CA MET A 287 4.52 -53.45 -37.83
C MET A 287 3.99 -54.32 -36.68
N TYR A 288 2.68 -54.54 -36.63
CA TYR A 288 2.02 -55.36 -35.60
C TYR A 288 1.16 -56.41 -36.27
N VAL A 289 1.10 -57.59 -35.66
CA VAL A 289 0.33 -58.72 -36.16
C VAL A 289 -1.14 -58.67 -35.75
N ASP A 290 -1.47 -57.91 -34.71
CA ASP A 290 -2.78 -57.88 -34.04
C ASP A 290 -3.45 -56.50 -34.05
N LYS A 291 -2.82 -55.48 -34.66
CA LYS A 291 -3.38 -54.13 -34.71
C LYS A 291 -2.80 -53.24 -35.80
N VAL A 292 -3.53 -52.17 -36.10
CA VAL A 292 -3.03 -51.01 -36.84
C VAL A 292 -3.07 -49.79 -35.93
N VAL A 293 -1.95 -49.07 -35.81
CA VAL A 293 -1.91 -47.80 -35.06
C VAL A 293 -2.04 -46.64 -36.04
N ILE A 294 -2.99 -45.75 -35.77
CA ILE A 294 -3.26 -44.56 -36.59
C ILE A 294 -2.98 -43.31 -35.76
N THR A 295 -2.23 -42.37 -36.31
CA THR A 295 -1.91 -41.08 -35.67
C THR A 295 -2.21 -39.93 -36.63
N TRP A 296 -2.59 -38.77 -36.08
CA TRP A 296 -2.82 -37.55 -36.84
C TRP A 296 -2.50 -36.31 -36.02
N ASP A 297 -2.37 -35.17 -36.69
CA ASP A 297 -2.15 -33.89 -36.01
C ASP A 297 -3.39 -33.47 -35.23
N LYS A 298 -3.17 -32.91 -34.03
CA LYS A 298 -4.25 -32.37 -33.22
C LYS A 298 -4.89 -31.18 -33.93
N VAL A 299 -6.19 -31.29 -34.20
CA VAL A 299 -7.01 -30.17 -34.69
C VAL A 299 -7.44 -29.33 -33.48
N SER A 300 -7.24 -28.01 -33.54
CA SER A 300 -7.74 -27.07 -32.51
C SER A 300 -9.25 -26.95 -32.57
N CYS A 301 -9.88 -26.59 -31.45
CA CYS A 301 -11.31 -26.26 -31.40
C CYS A 301 -12.27 -27.37 -31.87
N ILE A 302 -11.95 -28.62 -31.56
CA ILE A 302 -12.83 -29.76 -31.81
C ILE A 302 -13.27 -30.39 -30.49
N ASN A 303 -14.39 -31.10 -30.53
CA ASN A 303 -14.84 -31.90 -29.41
C ASN A 303 -14.24 -33.31 -29.50
N ARG A 304 -14.31 -33.94 -30.68
CA ARG A 304 -13.94 -35.35 -30.90
C ARG A 304 -13.54 -35.65 -32.35
N TYR A 305 -13.11 -36.88 -32.60
CA TYR A 305 -12.87 -37.44 -33.93
C TYR A 305 -13.79 -38.63 -34.21
N ASN A 306 -14.21 -38.77 -35.46
CA ASN A 306 -14.78 -40.02 -35.98
C ASN A 306 -13.72 -40.73 -36.83
N ILE A 307 -13.63 -42.05 -36.67
CA ILE A 307 -12.64 -42.90 -37.34
C ILE A 307 -13.39 -43.89 -38.22
N TYR A 308 -13.03 -43.91 -39.49
CA TYR A 308 -13.60 -44.78 -40.52
C TYR A 308 -12.52 -45.73 -41.03
N ARG A 309 -12.91 -46.97 -41.34
CA ARG A 309 -12.03 -47.99 -41.90
C ARG A 309 -12.73 -48.74 -43.02
N SER A 310 -12.10 -48.82 -44.18
CA SER A 310 -12.61 -49.54 -45.34
C SER A 310 -11.54 -50.41 -45.97
N THR A 311 -11.95 -51.42 -46.74
CA THR A 311 -11.05 -52.14 -47.67
C THR A 311 -11.01 -51.47 -49.05
N LEU A 312 -11.86 -50.47 -49.27
CA LEU A 312 -11.84 -49.62 -50.45
C LEU A 312 -11.02 -48.36 -50.16
N SER A 313 -10.36 -47.82 -51.19
CA SER A 313 -9.48 -46.65 -51.07
C SER A 313 -10.17 -45.38 -50.55
N THR A 314 -11.50 -45.34 -50.60
CA THR A 314 -12.31 -44.20 -50.15
C THR A 314 -13.34 -44.64 -49.11
N PRO A 315 -13.02 -44.56 -47.80
CA PRO A 315 -13.97 -44.85 -46.74
C PRO A 315 -15.23 -43.97 -46.80
N LYS A 316 -16.39 -44.60 -46.71
CA LYS A 316 -17.72 -44.00 -46.76
C LYS A 316 -18.31 -43.81 -45.36
N PRO A 317 -19.41 -43.05 -45.19
CA PRO A 317 -20.03 -42.85 -43.87
C PRO A 317 -20.42 -44.14 -43.13
N GLU A 318 -20.79 -45.19 -43.86
CA GLU A 318 -21.10 -46.52 -43.33
C GLU A 318 -19.87 -47.28 -42.78
N ASP A 319 -18.65 -46.88 -43.15
CA ASP A 319 -17.40 -47.50 -42.70
C ASP A 319 -16.95 -46.99 -41.31
N LEU A 320 -17.85 -46.37 -40.55
CA LEU A 320 -17.57 -45.83 -39.23
C LEU A 320 -17.26 -46.95 -38.23
N ILE A 321 -16.06 -46.94 -37.68
CA ILE A 321 -15.64 -47.92 -36.65
C ILE A 321 -15.60 -47.32 -35.26
N VAL A 322 -15.35 -46.01 -35.14
CA VAL A 322 -15.35 -45.32 -33.85
C VAL A 322 -15.97 -43.93 -34.00
N LYS A 323 -16.96 -43.65 -33.14
CA LYS A 323 -17.60 -42.34 -33.01
C LYS A 323 -17.08 -41.63 -31.77
N ASN A 324 -16.92 -40.31 -31.85
CA ASN A 324 -16.61 -39.45 -30.70
C ASN A 324 -15.31 -39.83 -29.95
N TYR A 325 -14.25 -40.13 -30.69
CA TYR A 325 -12.92 -40.45 -30.15
C TYR A 325 -12.18 -39.19 -29.67
N ALA A 326 -11.51 -39.24 -28.51
CA ALA A 326 -10.94 -38.04 -27.87
C ALA A 326 -9.45 -37.81 -28.18
N LEU A 327 -8.70 -38.86 -28.49
CA LEU A 327 -7.25 -38.78 -28.70
C LEU A 327 -6.93 -38.61 -30.18
N ASN A 328 -5.70 -38.20 -30.49
CA ASN A 328 -5.18 -38.12 -31.85
C ASN A 328 -4.30 -39.32 -32.25
N ARG A 329 -4.45 -40.42 -31.50
CA ARG A 329 -3.80 -41.72 -31.75
C ARG A 329 -4.81 -42.81 -31.43
N PHE A 330 -5.06 -43.71 -32.37
CA PHE A 330 -6.00 -44.82 -32.22
C PHE A 330 -5.31 -46.16 -32.52
N GLU A 331 -5.69 -47.21 -31.80
CA GLU A 331 -5.24 -48.58 -32.06
C GLU A 331 -6.42 -49.42 -32.53
N ASP A 332 -6.42 -49.77 -33.82
CA ASP A 332 -7.42 -50.65 -34.42
C ASP A 332 -7.01 -52.11 -34.24
N LYS A 333 -7.55 -52.75 -33.21
CA LYS A 333 -7.33 -54.18 -32.89
C LYS A 333 -8.33 -55.12 -33.55
N ASP A 334 -9.35 -54.58 -34.22
CA ASP A 334 -10.41 -55.36 -34.87
C ASP A 334 -10.11 -55.59 -36.36
N SER A 335 -8.88 -55.29 -36.79
CA SER A 335 -8.41 -55.45 -38.17
C SER A 335 -7.86 -56.87 -38.36
N ALA A 336 -8.26 -57.55 -39.43
CA ALA A 336 -7.77 -58.89 -39.70
C ALA A 336 -6.32 -58.85 -40.25
N PRO A 337 -5.42 -59.74 -39.81
CA PRO A 337 -4.05 -59.78 -40.31
C PRO A 337 -3.98 -60.03 -41.82
N GLY A 338 -2.98 -59.46 -42.49
CA GLY A 338 -2.70 -59.68 -43.92
C GLY A 338 -3.68 -58.99 -44.89
N LYS A 339 -4.56 -58.10 -44.40
CA LYS A 339 -5.45 -57.30 -45.25
C LYS A 339 -5.02 -55.84 -45.32
N GLU A 340 -5.22 -55.23 -46.48
CA GLU A 340 -5.06 -53.79 -46.65
C GLU A 340 -6.33 -53.06 -46.20
N TYR A 341 -6.13 -51.96 -45.46
CA TYR A 341 -7.20 -51.10 -44.97
C TYR A 341 -6.87 -49.63 -45.21
N PHE A 342 -7.91 -48.86 -45.51
CA PHE A 342 -7.86 -47.41 -45.67
C PHE A 342 -8.60 -46.74 -44.52
N TYR A 343 -7.97 -45.74 -43.93
CA TYR A 343 -8.51 -45.01 -42.79
C TYR A 343 -8.83 -43.57 -43.18
N ARG A 344 -9.94 -43.06 -42.64
CA ARG A 344 -10.32 -41.65 -42.73
C ARG A 344 -10.64 -41.13 -41.34
N ILE A 345 -10.09 -39.97 -41.00
CA ILE A 345 -10.34 -39.29 -39.73
C ILE A 345 -11.16 -38.02 -40.00
N GLN A 346 -12.25 -37.85 -39.28
CA GLN A 346 -13.08 -36.66 -39.35
C GLN A 346 -13.03 -35.94 -38.00
N ALA A 347 -12.59 -34.70 -37.99
CA ALA A 347 -12.74 -33.80 -36.86
C ALA A 347 -14.21 -33.39 -36.70
N VAL A 348 -14.69 -33.37 -35.46
CA VAL A 348 -16.07 -33.03 -35.10
C VAL A 348 -16.04 -32.01 -33.98
N ASN A 349 -16.69 -30.88 -34.19
CA ASN A 349 -17.12 -29.98 -33.14
C ASN A 349 -18.64 -30.08 -32.97
N GLU A 350 -19.12 -29.78 -31.78
CA GLU A 350 -20.51 -29.38 -31.62
C GLU A 350 -20.61 -27.99 -32.27
N LYS A 351 -21.60 -27.77 -33.14
CA LYS A 351 -21.95 -26.39 -33.50
C LYS A 351 -22.27 -25.69 -32.18
N GLN A 352 -21.42 -24.76 -31.75
CA GLN A 352 -21.73 -23.89 -30.61
C GLN A 352 -22.88 -22.95 -30.97
#